data_AF-A0A1M3P3T7-F1
#
_entry.id   AF-A0A1M3P3T7-F1
#
_cell.length_a   1.000
_cell.length_b   1.000
_cell.length_c   1.000
_cell.angle_alpha   90.00
_cell.angle_beta   90.00
_cell.angle_gamma   90.00
#
_symmetry.space_group_name_H-M   'P 1'
#
loop_
_entity.id
_entity.type
_entity.pdbx_description
1 polymer ?
#
loop_
_entity_poly.entity_id
_entity_poly.type
_entity_poly.pdbx_seq_one_letter_code
_entity_poly.pdbx_strand_id
1 'polypeptide(L)'
;MQEQLREDADGAILFDAAASPQVGSDWFVPDYWRGRGALRSQTGGRGGVQLIATPAGECVLRHYRRGGMVAALMGDRYLWRGADATRCFAEFRLLAEIARLGLPGPAPVAARYRRHGLFYRADLITRCVADAQTLAECLAAGRLDAELARATGALVARFHRAGIWHADLNAHNVLVTSTGLHLIDFDRGRLRAPAEGWRLANLQRLHRSLVKLGAGAQGEAAFRETIWTPLIEAYEATFGA
;
A
#
# COMPACT_ATOMS: atom_id res chain seq x y z
N MET A 1 11.72 -10.94 9.63
CA MET A 1 10.70 -11.79 9.00
C MET A 1 11.20 -13.23 9.00
N GLN A 2 10.32 -14.17 9.32
CA GLN A 2 10.50 -15.62 9.13
C GLN A 2 9.44 -16.10 8.14
N GLU A 3 9.72 -16.01 6.84
CA GLU A 3 8.79 -16.42 5.78
C GLU A 3 8.51 -17.92 5.89
N GLN A 4 7.24 -18.30 5.97
CA GLN A 4 6.78 -19.68 5.91
C GLN A 4 5.66 -19.83 4.88
N LEU A 5 5.67 -20.95 4.17
CA LEU A 5 4.65 -21.32 3.18
C LEU A 5 3.85 -22.52 3.71
N ARG A 6 2.53 -22.42 3.63
CA ARG A 6 1.62 -23.53 3.88
C ARG A 6 0.73 -23.75 2.68
N GLU A 7 0.81 -24.93 2.09
CA GLU A 7 -0.02 -25.30 0.94
C GLU A 7 -1.33 -25.95 1.41
N ASP A 8 -2.41 -25.70 0.67
CA ASP A 8 -3.68 -26.41 0.77
C ASP A 8 -4.07 -26.99 -0.60
N ALA A 9 -5.13 -27.80 -0.67
CA ALA A 9 -5.54 -28.46 -1.91
C ALA A 9 -5.85 -27.49 -3.07
N ASP A 10 -6.23 -26.25 -2.75
CA ASP A 10 -6.71 -25.26 -3.70
C ASP A 10 -5.84 -23.99 -3.70
N GLY A 11 -4.64 -23.98 -3.11
CA GLY A 11 -4.03 -22.71 -2.74
C GLY A 11 -2.80 -22.80 -1.85
N ALA A 12 -2.32 -21.63 -1.43
CA ALA A 12 -1.26 -21.53 -0.44
C ALA A 12 -1.35 -20.23 0.35
N ILE A 13 -0.79 -20.28 1.56
CA ILE A 13 -0.66 -19.16 2.49
C ILE A 13 0.83 -18.91 2.71
N LEU A 14 1.28 -17.70 2.42
CA LEU A 14 2.60 -17.19 2.76
C LEU A 14 2.47 -16.27 3.97
N PHE A 15 3.26 -16.46 5.02
CA PHE A 15 3.12 -15.67 6.25
C PHE A 15 4.45 -15.45 6.96
N ASP A 16 4.50 -14.41 7.80
CA ASP A 16 5.62 -14.17 8.70
C ASP A 16 5.37 -14.89 10.04
N ALA A 17 6.07 -16.00 10.27
CA ALA A 17 5.93 -16.77 11.50
C ALA A 17 6.37 -15.99 12.75
N ALA A 18 7.22 -14.97 12.59
CA ALA A 18 7.56 -14.06 13.69
C ALA A 18 6.40 -13.11 14.04
N ALA A 19 5.52 -12.80 13.08
CA ALA A 19 4.32 -12.00 13.33
C ALA A 19 3.21 -12.84 13.97
N SER A 20 2.96 -14.04 13.45
CA SER A 20 2.09 -15.05 14.08
C SER A 20 2.30 -16.43 13.46
N PRO A 21 2.64 -17.47 14.25
CA PRO A 21 2.72 -18.84 13.74
C PRO A 21 1.34 -19.48 13.53
N GLN A 22 0.27 -18.86 14.06
CA GLN A 22 -1.09 -19.40 14.05
C GLN A 22 -1.91 -19.01 12.80
N VAL A 23 -1.30 -18.34 11.83
CA VAL A 23 -1.99 -17.94 10.60
C VAL A 23 -2.58 -19.18 9.92
N GLY A 24 -3.87 -19.12 9.58
CA GLY A 24 -4.59 -20.20 8.91
C GLY A 24 -5.62 -19.66 7.91
N SER A 25 -6.26 -20.54 7.15
CA SER A 25 -7.20 -20.16 6.08
C SER A 25 -8.35 -19.27 6.55
N ASP A 26 -8.78 -19.47 7.79
CA ASP A 26 -9.82 -18.71 8.47
C ASP A 26 -9.49 -17.21 8.65
N TRP A 27 -8.20 -16.85 8.75
CA TRP A 27 -7.79 -15.45 8.91
C TRP A 27 -8.19 -14.57 7.73
N PHE A 28 -8.44 -15.18 6.58
CA PHE A 28 -8.83 -14.50 5.35
C PHE A 28 -10.34 -14.56 5.09
N VAL A 29 -11.13 -14.97 6.09
CA VAL A 29 -12.59 -15.00 6.05
C VAL A 29 -13.12 -13.89 6.95
N PRO A 30 -13.73 -12.81 6.43
CA PRO A 30 -14.26 -11.73 7.27
C PRO A 30 -15.21 -12.19 8.38
N ASP A 31 -16.06 -13.18 8.08
CA ASP A 31 -17.05 -13.70 9.01
C ASP A 31 -16.43 -14.42 10.21
N TYR A 32 -15.23 -15.00 10.03
CA TYR A 32 -14.45 -15.58 11.12
C TYR A 32 -14.11 -14.52 12.18
N TRP A 33 -13.69 -13.33 11.75
CA TRP A 33 -13.38 -12.23 12.66
C TRP A 33 -14.65 -11.57 13.21
N ARG A 34 -15.71 -11.46 12.41
CA ARG A 34 -16.99 -10.90 12.86
C ARG A 34 -17.61 -11.74 13.99
N GLY A 35 -17.61 -13.06 13.86
CA GLY A 35 -18.12 -13.96 14.90
C GLY A 35 -17.35 -13.88 16.23
N ARG A 36 -16.16 -13.28 16.22
CA ARG A 36 -15.31 -13.05 17.41
C ARG A 36 -15.39 -11.61 17.94
N GLY A 37 -16.23 -10.76 17.35
CA GLY A 37 -16.23 -9.32 17.66
C GLY A 37 -14.94 -8.61 17.29
N ALA A 38 -14.12 -9.22 16.42
CA ALA A 38 -12.77 -8.78 16.08
C ALA A 38 -12.67 -8.14 14.69
N LEU A 39 -13.80 -7.83 14.05
CA LEU A 39 -13.86 -7.15 12.76
C LEU A 39 -14.44 -5.74 12.94
N ARG A 40 -13.71 -4.73 12.47
CA ARG A 40 -14.20 -3.36 12.30
C ARG A 40 -14.14 -2.99 10.82
N SER A 41 -15.23 -2.45 10.29
CA SER A 41 -15.25 -1.91 8.93
C SER A 41 -15.14 -0.40 9.01
N GLN A 42 -14.08 0.15 8.41
CA GLN A 42 -13.94 1.59 8.26
C GLN A 42 -14.40 2.00 6.86
N THR A 43 -15.25 3.02 6.80
CA THR A 43 -15.64 3.66 5.53
C THR A 43 -14.42 4.32 4.92
N GLY A 44 -13.94 3.78 3.80
CA GLY A 44 -12.83 4.32 3.03
C GLY A 44 -12.88 3.82 1.58
N GLY A 45 -12.84 4.76 0.63
CA GLY A 45 -12.71 4.51 -0.82
C GLY A 45 -13.67 3.47 -1.44
N ARG A 46 -13.27 2.94 -2.61
CA ARG A 46 -14.03 1.95 -3.39
C ARG A 46 -13.93 0.54 -2.76
N GLY A 47 -14.43 0.35 -1.54
CA GLY A 47 -14.61 -1.00 -1.01
C GLY A 47 -14.59 -1.18 0.51
N GLY A 48 -14.27 -0.14 1.29
CA GLY A 48 -14.11 -0.23 2.74
C GLY A 48 -12.83 -0.96 3.15
N VAL A 49 -12.21 -0.52 4.24
CA VAL A 49 -11.06 -1.20 4.85
C VAL A 49 -11.57 -2.11 5.95
N GLN A 50 -11.17 -3.38 5.92
CA GLN A 50 -11.52 -4.35 6.96
C GLN A 50 -10.37 -4.43 7.96
N LEU A 51 -10.59 -3.87 9.15
CA LEU A 51 -9.66 -3.96 10.27
C LEU A 51 -10.00 -5.19 11.10
N ILE A 52 -9.00 -6.04 11.34
CA ILE A 52 -9.13 -7.27 12.11
C ILE A 52 -8.18 -7.23 13.31
N ALA A 53 -8.69 -7.55 14.49
CA ALA A 53 -7.87 -7.73 15.68
C ALA A 53 -7.34 -9.17 15.71
N THR A 54 -6.03 -9.32 15.52
CA THR A 54 -5.37 -10.64 15.43
C THR A 54 -4.35 -10.81 16.57
N PRO A 55 -3.84 -12.03 16.81
CA PRO A 55 -2.69 -12.24 17.69
C PRO A 55 -1.43 -11.43 17.30
N ALA A 56 -1.32 -11.01 16.02
CA ALA A 56 -0.24 -10.15 15.54
C ALA A 56 -0.50 -8.64 15.77
N GLY A 57 -1.61 -8.29 16.44
CA GLY A 57 -2.10 -6.93 16.60
C GLY A 57 -3.20 -6.58 15.59
N GLU A 58 -3.56 -5.29 15.53
CA GLU A 58 -4.52 -4.79 14.55
C GLU A 58 -3.95 -4.85 13.13
N CYS A 59 -4.71 -5.46 12.23
CA CYS A 59 -4.31 -5.69 10.85
C CYS A 59 -5.38 -5.23 9.87
N VAL A 60 -4.97 -4.90 8.66
CA VAL A 60 -5.85 -4.67 7.52
C VAL A 60 -5.96 -5.97 6.73
N LEU A 61 -7.19 -6.47 6.57
CA LEU A 61 -7.52 -7.58 5.65
C LEU A 61 -8.00 -7.00 4.32
N ARG A 62 -7.27 -7.29 3.25
CA ARG A 62 -7.63 -6.85 1.89
C ARG A 62 -7.85 -8.05 0.99
N HIS A 63 -9.01 -8.07 0.34
CA HIS A 63 -9.29 -8.95 -0.78
C HIS A 63 -8.94 -8.25 -2.10
N TYR A 64 -8.14 -8.88 -2.96
CA TYR A 64 -7.79 -8.28 -4.25
C TYR A 64 -9.00 -8.30 -5.18
N ARG A 65 -9.52 -7.10 -5.48
CA ARG A 65 -10.55 -6.92 -6.49
C ARG A 65 -9.91 -6.41 -7.78
N ARG A 66 -10.32 -6.95 -8.93
CA ARG A 66 -9.97 -6.32 -10.22
C ARG A 66 -10.77 -5.03 -10.37
N GLY A 67 -10.11 -3.97 -10.80
CA GLY A 67 -10.76 -2.73 -11.22
C GLY A 67 -10.97 -2.66 -12.74
N GLY A 68 -11.84 -1.74 -13.18
CA GLY A 68 -12.06 -1.42 -14.60
C GLY A 68 -13.00 -2.37 -15.34
N MET A 69 -13.14 -2.17 -16.66
CA MET A 69 -14.07 -2.95 -17.51
C MET A 69 -13.80 -4.47 -17.51
N VAL A 70 -12.57 -4.88 -17.16
CA VAL A 70 -12.19 -6.31 -17.02
C VAL A 70 -12.86 -6.96 -15.80
N ALA A 71 -13.20 -6.20 -14.76
CA ALA A 71 -13.94 -6.71 -13.61
C ALA A 71 -15.37 -7.15 -13.98
N ALA A 72 -16.00 -6.47 -14.94
CA ALA A 72 -17.34 -6.83 -15.43
C ALA A 72 -17.37 -8.17 -16.17
N LEU A 73 -16.24 -8.59 -16.77
CA LEU A 73 -16.14 -9.85 -17.52
C LEU A 73 -15.53 -11.00 -16.69
N MET A 74 -14.55 -10.72 -15.82
CA MET A 74 -13.76 -11.74 -15.11
C MET A 74 -13.88 -11.71 -13.59
N GLY A 75 -14.63 -10.76 -13.00
CA GLY A 75 -14.76 -10.63 -11.55
C GLY A 75 -13.40 -10.41 -10.86
N ASP A 76 -13.14 -11.15 -9.78
CA ASP A 76 -11.96 -11.10 -8.92
C ASP A 76 -10.83 -12.08 -9.33
N ARG A 77 -10.93 -12.69 -10.51
CA ARG A 77 -10.06 -13.79 -10.94
C ARG A 77 -8.83 -13.33 -11.72
N TYR A 78 -7.64 -13.77 -11.32
CA TYR A 78 -6.35 -13.51 -11.98
C TYR A 78 -5.82 -14.74 -12.71
N LEU A 79 -5.15 -14.58 -13.85
CA LEU A 79 -4.56 -15.71 -14.59
C LEU A 79 -3.40 -16.31 -13.79
N TRP A 80 -3.45 -17.62 -13.59
CA TRP A 80 -2.39 -18.37 -12.91
C TRP A 80 -1.13 -18.45 -13.75
N ARG A 81 0.02 -18.10 -13.16
CA ARG A 81 1.35 -18.16 -13.80
C ARG A 81 2.42 -18.77 -12.87
N GLY A 82 2.00 -19.42 -11.78
CA GLY A 82 2.85 -19.87 -10.69
C GLY A 82 2.61 -19.10 -9.39
N ALA A 83 2.96 -19.72 -8.26
CA ALA A 83 2.72 -19.17 -6.91
C ALA A 83 3.43 -17.83 -6.70
N ASP A 84 4.71 -17.74 -7.07
CA ASP A 84 5.52 -16.53 -6.93
C ASP A 84 5.06 -15.37 -7.82
N ALA A 85 4.32 -15.69 -8.88
CA ALA A 85 3.73 -14.70 -9.78
C ALA A 85 2.36 -14.18 -9.30
N THR A 86 1.85 -14.68 -8.18
CA THR A 86 0.61 -14.15 -7.59
C THR A 86 0.83 -12.77 -7.01
N ARG A 87 -0.14 -11.87 -7.18
CA ARG A 87 -0.03 -10.48 -6.70
C ARG A 87 0.21 -10.40 -5.20
N CYS A 88 -0.50 -11.21 -4.43
CA CYS A 88 -0.38 -11.23 -2.97
C CYS A 88 1.00 -11.68 -2.50
N PHE A 89 1.62 -12.69 -3.13
CA PHE A 89 2.97 -13.13 -2.75
C PHE A 89 4.03 -12.11 -3.17
N ALA A 90 3.91 -11.56 -4.38
CA ALA A 90 4.81 -10.51 -4.87
C ALA A 90 4.76 -9.27 -3.96
N GLU A 91 3.57 -8.83 -3.55
CA GLU A 91 3.41 -7.68 -2.65
C GLU A 91 3.85 -8.00 -1.22
N PHE A 92 3.54 -9.18 -0.68
CA PHE A 92 4.02 -9.61 0.63
C PHE A 92 5.55 -9.52 0.73
N ARG A 93 6.26 -10.06 -0.27
CA ARG A 93 7.72 -10.03 -0.31
C ARG A 93 8.29 -8.63 -0.55
N LEU A 94 7.61 -7.79 -1.32
CA LEU A 94 8.00 -6.40 -1.46
C LEU A 94 7.86 -5.64 -0.14
N LEU A 95 6.78 -5.85 0.60
CA LEU A 95 6.58 -5.26 1.93
C LEU A 95 7.61 -5.78 2.94
N ALA A 96 7.99 -7.05 2.84
CA ALA A 96 9.08 -7.63 3.63
C ALA A 96 10.40 -6.90 3.39
N GLU A 97 10.71 -6.64 2.13
CA GLU A 97 11.91 -5.93 1.73
C GLU A 97 11.88 -4.46 2.17
N ILE A 98 10.73 -3.79 2.04
CA ILE A 98 10.52 -2.42 2.55
C ILE A 98 10.81 -2.35 4.05
N ALA A 99 10.30 -3.32 4.83
CA ALA A 99 10.58 -3.41 6.26
C ALA A 99 12.07 -3.67 6.54
N ARG A 100 12.70 -4.57 5.78
CA ARG A 100 14.14 -4.87 5.89
C ARG A 100 15.01 -3.63 5.62
N LEU A 101 14.58 -2.76 4.71
CA LEU A 101 15.24 -1.51 4.35
C LEU A 101 14.96 -0.36 5.35
N GLY A 102 14.14 -0.60 6.39
CA GLY A 102 13.75 0.44 7.36
C GLY A 102 12.89 1.55 6.75
N LEU A 103 12.18 1.24 5.66
CA LEU A 103 11.29 2.19 5.00
C LEU A 103 9.90 2.14 5.65
N PRO A 104 9.21 3.29 5.80
CA PRO A 104 7.92 3.36 6.47
C PRO A 104 6.79 2.86 5.55
N GLY A 105 6.58 1.55 5.56
CA GLY A 105 5.44 0.88 4.93
C GLY A 105 4.78 -0.14 5.86
N PRO A 106 3.62 -0.70 5.49
CA PRO A 106 2.89 -1.61 6.36
C PRO A 106 3.62 -2.96 6.44
N ALA A 107 3.86 -3.43 7.66
CA ALA A 107 4.48 -4.73 7.87
C ALA A 107 3.55 -5.86 7.36
N PRO A 108 4.02 -6.76 6.49
CA PRO A 108 3.19 -7.85 6.00
C PRO A 108 3.01 -8.91 7.11
N VAL A 109 1.82 -9.51 7.18
CA VAL A 109 1.51 -10.58 8.15
C VAL A 109 1.25 -11.89 7.43
N ALA A 110 0.35 -11.86 6.44
CA ALA A 110 0.03 -13.04 5.66
C ALA A 110 -0.52 -12.69 4.27
N ALA A 111 -0.33 -13.56 3.30
CA ALA A 111 -0.88 -13.51 1.97
C ALA A 111 -1.45 -14.89 1.62
N ARG A 112 -2.58 -14.91 0.89
CA ARG A 112 -3.18 -16.16 0.42
C ARG A 112 -3.55 -16.03 -1.03
N TYR A 113 -3.34 -17.10 -1.79
CA TYR A 113 -4.10 -17.31 -3.02
C TYR A 113 -4.96 -18.58 -2.94
N ARG A 114 -6.09 -18.55 -3.65
CA ARG A 114 -6.95 -19.71 -3.92
C ARG A 114 -7.07 -19.86 -5.42
N ARG A 115 -6.56 -20.96 -5.97
CA ARG A 115 -6.55 -21.31 -7.38
C ARG A 115 -7.77 -22.16 -7.73
N HIS A 116 -8.40 -21.84 -8.85
CA HIS A 116 -9.44 -22.64 -9.48
C HIS A 116 -9.16 -22.69 -10.99
N GLY A 117 -8.69 -23.85 -11.47
CA GLY A 117 -8.28 -24.05 -12.86
C GLY A 117 -7.15 -23.11 -13.28
N LEU A 118 -7.42 -22.29 -14.31
CA LEU A 118 -6.49 -21.28 -14.84
C LEU A 118 -6.52 -19.95 -14.06
N PHE A 119 -7.37 -19.83 -13.05
CA PHE A 119 -7.57 -18.58 -12.34
C PHE A 119 -7.21 -18.69 -10.86
N TYR A 120 -6.94 -17.56 -10.21
CA TYR A 120 -6.80 -17.48 -8.76
C TYR A 120 -7.46 -16.22 -8.19
N ARG A 121 -7.82 -16.29 -6.91
CA ARG A 121 -8.17 -15.16 -6.04
C ARG A 121 -7.09 -14.94 -5.02
N ALA A 122 -6.98 -13.73 -4.49
CA ALA A 122 -5.91 -13.38 -3.59
C ALA A 122 -6.38 -12.50 -2.43
N ASP A 123 -5.70 -12.64 -1.30
CA ASP A 123 -5.90 -11.86 -0.09
C ASP A 123 -4.54 -11.47 0.50
N LEU A 124 -4.49 -10.32 1.18
CA LEU A 124 -3.33 -9.84 1.91
C LEU A 124 -3.76 -9.31 3.28
N ILE A 125 -2.98 -9.64 4.30
CA ILE A 125 -3.07 -9.13 5.66
C ILE A 125 -1.77 -8.40 5.97
N THR A 126 -1.90 -7.13 6.33
CA THR A 126 -0.77 -6.30 6.79
C THR A 126 -1.11 -5.72 8.16
N ARG A 127 -0.10 -5.32 8.95
CA ARG A 127 -0.36 -4.50 10.13
C ARG A 127 -1.03 -3.19 9.74
N CYS A 128 -1.94 -2.74 10.59
CA CYS A 128 -2.57 -1.44 10.43
C CYS A 128 -1.59 -0.34 10.85
N VAL A 129 -1.54 0.75 10.06
CA VAL A 129 -0.91 1.99 10.50
C VAL A 129 -1.96 2.76 11.30
N ALA A 130 -1.79 2.78 12.63
CA ALA A 130 -2.75 3.38 13.54
C ALA A 130 -2.78 4.91 13.43
N ASP A 131 -3.92 5.51 13.78
CA ASP A 131 -4.12 6.96 13.93
C ASP A 131 -3.62 7.79 12.74
N ALA A 132 -3.85 7.26 11.53
CA ALA A 132 -3.39 7.85 10.28
C ALA A 132 -4.51 8.59 9.54
N GLN A 133 -4.13 9.68 8.88
CA GLN A 133 -4.94 10.34 7.86
C GLN A 133 -4.19 10.31 6.53
N THR A 134 -4.91 10.17 5.43
CA THR A 134 -4.28 10.26 4.10
C THR A 134 -3.84 11.69 3.82
N LEU A 135 -2.80 11.86 3.01
CA LEU A 135 -2.39 13.18 2.50
C LEU A 135 -3.54 13.88 1.76
N ALA A 136 -4.42 13.11 1.13
CA ALA A 136 -5.65 13.61 0.52
C ALA A 136 -6.63 14.21 1.55
N GLU A 137 -6.82 13.56 2.70
CA GLU A 137 -7.62 14.11 3.81
C GLU A 137 -6.97 15.32 4.46
N CYS A 138 -5.64 15.32 4.59
CA CYS A 138 -4.89 16.49 5.03
C CYS A 138 -5.08 17.68 4.07
N LEU A 139 -5.00 17.45 2.76
CA LEU A 139 -5.26 18.46 1.74
C LEU A 139 -6.70 18.99 1.83
N ALA A 140 -7.70 18.10 1.90
CA ALA A 140 -9.10 18.49 2.00
C ALA A 140 -9.40 19.32 3.28
N ALA A 141 -8.67 19.05 4.35
CA ALA A 141 -8.74 19.79 5.61
C ALA A 141 -7.87 21.07 5.64
N GLY A 142 -7.19 21.44 4.54
CA GLY A 142 -6.31 22.61 4.49
C GLY A 142 -5.02 22.48 5.32
N ARG A 143 -4.60 21.25 5.63
CA ARG A 143 -3.41 20.93 6.45
C ARG A 143 -2.21 20.46 5.64
N LEU A 144 -2.31 20.43 4.31
CA LEU A 144 -1.15 20.23 3.44
C LEU A 144 -0.45 21.58 3.26
N ASP A 145 0.57 21.82 4.05
CA ASP A 145 1.44 23.00 3.97
C ASP A 145 2.83 22.64 3.40
N ALA A 146 3.73 23.63 3.35
CA ALA A 146 5.08 23.45 2.83
C ALA A 146 5.92 22.45 3.65
N GLU A 147 5.66 22.29 4.95
CA GLU A 147 6.40 21.34 5.79
C GLU A 147 5.97 19.91 5.50
N LEU A 148 4.65 19.66 5.44
CA LEU A 148 4.13 18.34 5.08
C LEU A 148 4.48 17.98 3.63
N ALA A 149 4.54 18.97 2.74
CA ALA A 149 5.01 18.79 1.37
C ALA A 149 6.49 18.36 1.31
N ARG A 150 7.38 19.02 2.07
CA ARG A 150 8.79 18.62 2.19
C ARG A 150 8.93 17.20 2.73
N ALA A 151 8.20 16.87 3.81
CA ALA A 151 8.21 15.54 4.40
C ALA A 151 7.75 14.46 3.40
N THR A 152 6.74 14.78 2.58
CA THR A 152 6.26 13.90 1.50
C THR A 152 7.33 13.70 0.43
N GLY A 153 8.02 14.77 0.02
CA GLY A 153 9.12 14.69 -0.94
C GLY A 153 10.27 13.79 -0.47
N ALA A 154 10.72 14.02 0.77
CA ALA A 154 11.76 13.22 1.41
C ALA A 154 11.35 11.74 1.56
N LEU A 155 10.10 11.45 1.94
CA LEU A 155 9.55 10.11 1.99
C LEU A 155 9.68 9.41 0.63
N VAL A 156 9.16 10.01 -0.43
CA VAL A 156 9.18 9.43 -1.79
C VAL A 156 10.62 9.21 -2.27
N ALA A 157 11.53 10.15 -1.97
CA ALA A 157 12.94 10.02 -2.30
C ALA A 157 13.60 8.80 -1.65
N ARG A 158 13.33 8.54 -0.36
CA ARG A 158 13.86 7.36 0.36
C ARG A 158 13.45 6.05 -0.32
N PHE A 159 12.18 5.92 -0.72
CA PHE A 159 11.70 4.75 -1.45
C PHE A 159 12.35 4.64 -2.83
N HIS A 160 12.43 5.74 -3.58
CA HIS A 160 13.06 5.75 -4.91
C HIS A 160 14.55 5.42 -4.85
N ARG A 161 15.28 5.92 -3.86
CA ARG A 161 16.72 5.66 -3.64
C ARG A 161 16.96 4.18 -3.35
N ALA A 162 16.05 3.55 -2.63
CA ALA A 162 16.06 2.11 -2.38
C ALA A 162 15.56 1.26 -3.57
N GLY A 163 15.24 1.88 -4.72
CA GLY A 163 14.78 1.19 -5.91
C GLY A 163 13.31 0.72 -5.84
N ILE A 164 12.53 1.19 -4.87
CA ILE A 164 11.12 0.81 -4.75
C ILE A 164 10.29 1.68 -5.69
N TRP A 165 9.68 1.03 -6.69
CA TRP A 165 8.71 1.64 -7.59
C TRP A 165 7.28 1.35 -7.14
N HIS A 166 6.47 2.40 -7.01
CA HIS A 166 5.09 2.31 -6.57
C HIS A 166 4.11 2.45 -7.75
N ALA A 167 3.34 1.42 -8.07
CA ALA A 167 2.52 1.45 -9.30
C ALA A 167 1.43 2.54 -9.29
N ASP A 168 0.94 2.91 -8.11
CA ASP A 168 -0.12 3.90 -7.91
C ASP A 168 0.23 4.95 -6.85
N LEU A 169 1.37 5.64 -6.99
CA LEU A 169 1.74 6.71 -6.06
C LEU A 169 0.76 7.88 -6.19
N ASN A 170 -0.10 8.06 -5.19
CA ASN A 170 -1.12 9.09 -5.13
C ASN A 170 -1.35 9.55 -3.67
N ALA A 171 -2.07 10.65 -3.45
CA ALA A 171 -2.22 11.24 -2.12
C ALA A 171 -3.08 10.41 -1.15
N HIS A 172 -3.86 9.42 -1.63
CA HIS A 172 -4.55 8.48 -0.75
C HIS A 172 -3.62 7.38 -0.21
N ASN A 173 -2.50 7.14 -0.88
CA ASN A 173 -1.52 6.12 -0.51
C ASN A 173 -0.35 6.67 0.32
N VAL A 174 -0.41 7.94 0.70
CA VAL A 174 0.50 8.56 1.66
C VAL A 174 -0.29 8.76 2.96
N LEU A 175 0.12 8.08 4.02
CA LEU A 175 -0.45 8.23 5.35
C LEU A 175 0.38 9.20 6.16
N VAL A 176 -0.30 10.07 6.89
CA VAL A 176 0.24 11.05 7.84
C VAL A 176 -0.18 10.62 9.24
N THR A 177 0.80 10.39 10.10
CA THR A 177 0.62 9.99 11.50
C THR A 177 1.34 10.99 12.41
N SER A 178 1.14 10.87 13.72
CA SER A 178 1.89 11.65 14.72
C SER A 178 3.40 11.38 14.73
N THR A 179 3.84 10.22 14.22
CA THR A 179 5.24 9.78 14.23
C THR A 179 5.95 9.93 12.89
N GLY A 180 5.23 10.36 11.85
CA GLY A 180 5.76 10.57 10.52
C GLY A 180 4.84 10.04 9.41
N LEU A 181 5.40 9.94 8.21
CA LEU A 181 4.66 9.55 7.02
C LEU A 181 4.96 8.11 6.62
N HIS A 182 3.94 7.43 6.08
CA HIS A 182 4.04 6.07 5.56
C HIS A 182 3.52 6.00 4.13
N LEU A 183 4.09 5.12 3.31
CA LEU A 183 3.50 4.72 2.03
C LEU A 183 2.76 3.39 2.21
N ILE A 184 1.58 3.27 1.59
CA ILE A 184 0.74 2.07 1.63
C ILE A 184 0.28 1.65 0.22
N ASP A 185 -0.31 0.46 0.12
CA ASP A 185 -0.84 -0.14 -1.12
C ASP A 185 0.23 -0.32 -2.21
N PHE A 186 1.08 -1.32 -2.01
CA PHE A 186 2.13 -1.69 -2.95
C PHE A 186 1.62 -2.71 -3.98
N ASP A 187 0.32 -2.77 -4.28
CA ASP A 187 -0.18 -3.65 -5.34
C ASP A 187 0.51 -3.31 -6.66
N ARG A 188 1.15 -4.33 -7.24
CA ARG A 188 1.98 -4.23 -8.45
C ARG A 188 3.26 -3.39 -8.28
N GLY A 189 3.62 -2.96 -7.06
CA GLY A 189 4.92 -2.36 -6.78
C GLY A 189 6.07 -3.32 -7.10
N ARG A 190 7.28 -2.79 -7.33
CA ARG A 190 8.46 -3.58 -7.73
C ARG A 190 9.75 -2.95 -7.26
N LEU A 191 10.78 -3.78 -7.07
CA LEU A 191 12.17 -3.34 -7.09
C LEU A 191 12.59 -3.05 -8.53
N ARG A 192 13.22 -1.90 -8.73
CA ARG A 192 13.80 -1.45 -10.00
C ARG A 192 15.11 -0.75 -9.71
N ALA A 193 16.11 -0.94 -10.57
CA ALA A 193 17.29 -0.07 -10.54
C ALA A 193 16.83 1.39 -10.63
N PRO A 194 17.30 2.29 -9.73
CA PRO A 194 16.95 3.70 -9.78
C PRO A 194 17.26 4.28 -11.17
N ALA A 195 16.24 4.81 -11.83
CA ALA A 195 16.37 5.47 -13.12
C ALA A 195 15.41 6.64 -13.18
N GLU A 196 15.91 7.77 -13.68
CA GLU A 196 15.18 9.04 -13.70
C GLU A 196 13.79 8.93 -14.31
N GLY A 197 13.65 8.27 -15.47
CA GLY A 197 12.39 8.18 -16.18
C GLY A 197 11.23 7.61 -15.37
N TRP A 198 11.45 6.54 -14.58
CA TRP A 198 10.36 5.99 -13.76
C TRP A 198 10.14 6.79 -12.47
N ARG A 199 11.18 7.39 -11.90
CA ARG A 199 11.08 8.24 -10.70
C ARG A 199 10.23 9.47 -10.98
N LEU A 200 10.54 10.18 -12.07
CA LEU A 200 9.77 11.35 -12.53
C LEU A 200 8.33 10.97 -12.88
N ALA A 201 8.12 9.82 -13.54
CA ALA A 201 6.77 9.34 -13.82
C ALA A 201 5.96 9.03 -12.55
N ASN A 202 6.62 8.63 -11.45
CA ASN A 202 5.97 8.39 -10.16
C ASN A 202 5.59 9.72 -9.48
N LEU A 203 6.52 10.68 -9.43
CA LEU A 203 6.26 12.03 -8.94
C LEU A 203 5.12 12.70 -9.72
N GLN A 204 5.08 12.55 -11.05
CA GLN A 204 4.00 13.08 -11.88
C GLN A 204 2.63 12.44 -11.57
N ARG A 205 2.57 11.18 -11.11
CA ARG A 205 1.32 10.57 -10.63
C ARG A 205 0.84 11.26 -9.35
N LEU A 206 1.74 11.48 -8.41
CA LEU A 206 1.44 12.19 -7.17
C LEU A 206 0.97 13.63 -7.47
N HIS A 207 1.68 14.35 -8.33
CA HIS A 207 1.28 15.69 -8.78
C HIS A 207 -0.14 15.71 -9.34
N ARG A 208 -0.45 14.84 -10.32
CA ARG A 208 -1.80 14.75 -10.90
C ARG A 208 -2.85 14.40 -9.87
N SER A 209 -2.52 13.56 -8.89
CA SER A 209 -3.42 13.23 -7.78
C SER A 209 -3.72 14.45 -6.93
N LEU A 210 -2.72 15.24 -6.53
CA LEU A 210 -2.89 16.45 -5.74
C LEU A 210 -3.73 17.50 -6.48
N VAL A 211 -3.43 17.74 -7.76
CA VAL A 211 -4.19 18.67 -8.61
C VAL A 211 -5.65 18.23 -8.72
N LYS A 212 -5.90 16.93 -8.97
CA LYS A 212 -7.26 16.37 -9.05
C LYS A 212 -8.04 16.53 -7.74
N LEU A 213 -7.36 16.52 -6.60
CA LEU A 213 -7.94 16.70 -5.27
C LEU A 213 -8.12 18.18 -4.87
N GLY A 214 -7.83 19.12 -5.78
CA GLY A 214 -8.07 20.54 -5.55
C GLY A 214 -6.88 21.31 -4.96
N ALA A 215 -5.67 20.75 -4.93
CA ALA A 215 -4.49 21.48 -4.46
C ALA A 215 -4.21 22.76 -5.28
N GLY A 216 -4.68 22.82 -6.52
CA GLY A 216 -4.62 24.00 -7.39
C GLY A 216 -5.80 24.97 -7.26
N ALA A 217 -6.70 24.81 -6.30
CA ALA A 217 -7.91 25.64 -6.18
C ALA A 217 -7.62 27.13 -5.97
N GLN A 218 -6.48 27.46 -5.37
CA GLN A 218 -6.00 28.84 -5.17
C GLN A 218 -5.15 29.36 -6.36
N GLY A 219 -5.06 28.60 -7.44
CA GLY A 219 -4.25 28.90 -8.62
C GLY A 219 -2.97 28.06 -8.72
N GLU A 220 -2.49 27.88 -9.94
CA GLU A 220 -1.30 27.05 -10.23
C GLU A 220 -0.02 27.61 -9.58
N ALA A 221 0.13 28.93 -9.54
CA ALA A 221 1.27 29.59 -8.90
C ALA A 221 1.34 29.29 -7.39
N ALA A 222 0.21 29.45 -6.69
CA ALA A 222 0.11 29.16 -5.26
C ALA A 222 0.41 27.70 -4.96
N PHE A 223 -0.16 26.76 -5.72
CA PHE A 223 0.13 25.34 -5.58
C PHE A 223 1.61 25.03 -5.79
N ARG A 224 2.22 25.63 -6.82
CA ARG A 224 3.63 25.42 -7.14
C ARG A 224 4.52 25.92 -6.00
N GLU A 225 4.29 27.15 -5.54
CA GLU A 225 5.10 27.79 -4.51
C GLU A 225 4.97 27.10 -3.14
N THR A 226 3.75 26.79 -2.73
CA THR A 226 3.48 26.30 -1.37
C THR A 226 3.64 24.80 -1.22
N ILE A 227 3.33 24.02 -2.26
CA ILE A 227 3.29 22.55 -2.18
C ILE A 227 4.35 21.91 -3.08
N TRP A 228 4.32 22.20 -4.38
CA TRP A 228 5.08 21.39 -5.32
C TRP A 228 6.58 21.66 -5.28
N THR A 229 7.00 22.92 -5.24
CA THR A 229 8.41 23.31 -5.16
C THR A 229 9.06 22.79 -3.87
N PRO A 230 8.50 23.00 -2.66
CA PRO A 230 9.06 22.45 -1.43
C PRO A 230 9.16 20.92 -1.44
N LEU A 231 8.16 20.23 -2.03
CA LEU A 231 8.19 18.78 -2.18
C LEU A 231 9.35 18.32 -3.06
N ILE A 232 9.52 18.94 -4.23
CA ILE A 232 10.57 18.56 -5.18
C ILE A 232 11.96 18.90 -4.65
N GLU A 233 12.14 20.06 -4.01
CA GLU A 233 13.43 20.42 -3.39
C GLU A 233 13.83 19.40 -2.31
N ALA A 234 12.92 19.04 -1.41
CA ALA A 234 13.19 18.02 -0.40
C ALA A 234 13.42 16.64 -1.01
N TYR A 235 12.71 16.32 -2.09
CA TYR A 235 12.92 15.07 -2.83
C TYR A 235 14.34 15.00 -3.40
N GLU A 236 14.80 16.01 -4.14
CA GLU A 236 16.12 16.02 -4.77
C GLU A 236 17.23 16.03 -3.71
N ALA A 237 17.08 16.83 -2.64
CA ALA A 237 18.03 16.85 -1.53
C ALA A 237 18.16 15.47 -0.85
N THR A 238 17.04 14.78 -0.62
CA THR A 238 17.04 13.46 0.03
C THR A 238 17.52 12.34 -0.90
N PHE A 239 17.25 12.45 -2.20
CA PHE A 239 17.67 11.45 -3.18
C PHE A 239 19.17 11.53 -3.47
N GLY A 240 19.74 12.74 -3.47
CA GLY A 240 21.17 12.98 -3.70
C GLY A 240 22.07 12.77 -2.47
N ALA A 241 21.51 12.70 -1.27
CA ALA A 241 22.21 12.37 -0.02
C ALA A 241 22.49 10.86 0.11
#